data_AF-A0A842Y1F4-F1
#
_entry.id   AF-A0A842Y1F4-F1
#
_cell.length_a   1.000
_cell.length_b   1.000
_cell.length_c   1.000
_cell.angle_alpha   90.00
_cell.angle_beta   90.00
_cell.angle_gamma   90.00
#
_symmetry.space_group_name_H-M   'P 1'
#
loop_
_entity.id
_entity.type
_entity.pdbx_description
1 polymer ?
#
loop_
_entity_poly.entity_id
_entity_poly.type
_entity_poly.pdbx_seq_one_letter_code
_entity_poly.pdbx_strand_id
1 'polypeptide(L)' 'MAGTAFEKRIFDELAHIKEELDEIKEHMVDVDTILSDEERILINESFEHEKEGKLVSLIEFEKELGI' A
#
# COMPACT_ATOMS: atom_id res chain seq x y z
N MET A 1 -37.41 -20.15 -4.45
CA MET A 1 -36.62 -19.22 -3.60
C MET A 1 -35.32 -19.88 -3.13
N ALA A 2 -34.58 -20.55 -4.02
CA ALA A 2 -33.32 -21.23 -3.69
C ALA A 2 -32.09 -20.56 -4.31
N GLY A 3 -32.26 -19.87 -5.46
CA GLY A 3 -31.20 -19.09 -6.11
C GLY A 3 -30.69 -17.94 -5.25
N THR A 4 -31.59 -17.27 -4.52
CA THR A 4 -31.23 -16.13 -3.65
C THR A 4 -30.37 -16.54 -2.45
N ALA A 5 -30.59 -17.73 -1.89
CA ALA A 5 -29.80 -18.25 -0.78
C ALA A 5 -28.41 -18.73 -1.24
N PHE A 6 -28.32 -19.30 -2.44
CA PHE A 6 -27.04 -19.70 -3.03
C PHE A 6 -26.19 -18.48 -3.42
N GLU A 7 -26.79 -17.51 -4.12
CA GLU A 7 -26.11 -16.26 -4.50
C GLU A 7 -25.62 -15.49 -3.28
N LYS A 8 -26.42 -15.39 -2.22
CA LYS A 8 -26.00 -14.75 -0.98
C LYS A 8 -24.76 -15.41 -0.38
N ARG A 9 -24.73 -16.75 -0.30
CA ARG A 9 -23.55 -17.48 0.21
C ARG A 9 -22.31 -17.23 -0.63
N ILE A 10 -22.46 -17.12 -1.95
CA ILE A 10 -21.34 -16.80 -2.85
C ILE A 10 -20.83 -15.38 -2.58
N PHE A 11 -21.71 -14.39 -2.43
CA PHE A 11 -21.29 -13.02 -2.13
C PHE A 11 -20.63 -12.89 -0.75
N ASP A 12 -21.15 -13.58 0.26
CA ASP A 12 -20.58 -13.59 1.61
C ASP A 12 -19.16 -14.21 1.58
N GLU A 13 -18.96 -15.31 0.86
CA GLU A 13 -17.65 -15.94 0.70
C GLU A 13 -16.66 -15.05 -0.08
N LEU A 14 -17.12 -14.40 -1.14
CA LEU A 14 -16.30 -13.47 -1.93
C LEU A 14 -15.89 -12.23 -1.12
N ALA A 15 -16.77 -11.74 -0.24
CA ALA A 15 -16.45 -10.67 0.67
C ALA A 15 -15.39 -11.09 1.68
N HIS A 16 -15.53 -12.30 2.24
CA HIS A 16 -14.55 -12.85 3.18
C HIS A 16 -13.17 -13.05 2.54
N ILE A 17 -13.12 -13.65 1.34
CA ILE A 17 -11.87 -13.80 0.58
C ILE A 17 -11.22 -12.44 0.30
N LYS A 18 -12.02 -11.41 0.02
CA LYS A 18 -11.49 -10.06 -0.21
C LYS A 18 -10.89 -9.47 1.06
N GLU A 19 -11.56 -9.61 2.21
CA GLU A 19 -11.04 -9.17 3.51
C GLU A 19 -9.71 -9.88 3.83
N GLU A 20 -9.64 -11.21 3.68
CA GLU A 20 -8.40 -11.96 3.89
C GLU A 20 -7.29 -11.53 2.93
N LEU A 21 -7.61 -11.25 1.66
CA LEU A 21 -6.62 -10.75 0.70
C LEU A 21 -6.10 -9.35 1.03
N ASP A 22 -6.95 -8.48 1.57
CA ASP A 22 -6.56 -7.14 1.98
C ASP A 22 -5.68 -7.21 3.24
N GLU A 23 -6.01 -8.07 4.20
CA GLU A 23 -5.16 -8.35 5.38
C GLU A 23 -3.80 -8.93 4.95
N ILE A 24 -3.79 -9.92 4.06
CA ILE A 24 -2.55 -10.50 3.54
C ILE A 24 -1.69 -9.41 2.89
N LYS A 25 -2.28 -8.54 2.06
CA LYS A 25 -1.52 -7.45 1.41
C LYS A 25 -0.98 -6.43 2.41
N GLU A 26 -1.75 -6.09 3.44
CA GLU A 26 -1.31 -5.18 4.49
C GLU A 26 -0.11 -5.75 5.28
N HIS A 27 -0.08 -7.07 5.49
CA HIS A 27 0.97 -7.76 6.23
C HIS A 27 2.10 -8.32 5.36
N MET A 28 1.89 -8.39 4.03
CA MET A 28 2.92 -8.74 3.04
C MET A 28 3.86 -7.56 2.72
N VAL A 29 3.86 -6.50 3.55
CA VAL A 29 4.98 -5.55 3.60
C VAL A 29 6.26 -6.38 3.76
N ASP A 30 7.09 -6.33 2.71
CA ASP A 30 8.20 -7.22 2.41
C ASP A 30 8.81 -7.90 3.64
N VAL A 31 8.72 -9.23 3.69
CA VAL A 31 9.43 -10.09 4.66
C VAL A 31 10.95 -9.84 4.65
N ASP A 32 11.47 -9.19 3.59
CA ASP A 32 12.87 -8.81 3.44
C ASP A 32 13.19 -7.36 3.87
N THR A 33 12.21 -6.57 4.31
CA THR A 33 12.44 -5.19 4.76
C THR A 33 12.23 -5.07 6.26
N ILE A 34 13.33 -5.17 7.01
CA ILE A 34 13.37 -4.80 8.43
C ILE A 34 13.42 -3.27 8.48
N LEU A 35 12.26 -2.63 8.37
CA LEU A 35 12.12 -1.21 8.68
C LEU A 35 11.75 -1.07 10.14
N SER A 36 12.44 -0.18 10.84
CA SER A 36 11.92 0.39 12.06
C SER A 36 10.63 1.17 11.78
N ASP A 37 9.83 1.40 12.82
CA ASP A 37 8.61 2.21 12.71
C ASP A 37 8.91 3.62 12.16
N GLU A 38 10.07 4.17 12.51
CA GLU A 38 10.55 5.47 12.02
C GLU A 38 10.80 5.45 10.50
N GLU A 39 11.49 4.43 9.99
CA GLU A 39 11.74 4.27 8.55
C GLU A 39 10.45 4.03 7.76
N ARG A 40 9.49 3.29 8.34
CA ARG A 40 8.16 3.10 7.74
C ARG A 40 7.41 4.42 7.61
N ILE A 41 7.46 5.28 8.63
CA ILE A 41 6.85 6.61 8.60
C ILE A 41 7.48 7.46 7.49
N LEU A 42 8.82 7.49 7.41
CA LEU A 42 9.54 8.28 6.39
C LEU A 42 9.17 7.85 4.97
N ILE A 43 9.04 6.54 4.73
CA ILE A 43 8.59 6.02 3.43
C ILE A 43 7.15 6.44 3.13
N ASN A 44 6.24 6.32 4.09
CA ASN A 44 4.86 6.77 3.90
C ASN A 44 4.77 8.27 3.59
N GLU A 45 5.54 9.10 4.30
CA GLU A 45 5.62 10.54 4.03
C GLU A 45 6.17 10.83 2.63
N SER A 46 7.14 10.04 2.15
CA SER A 46 7.66 10.17 0.78
C SER A 46 6.60 9.97 -0.30
N PHE A 47 5.67 9.02 -0.10
CA PHE A 47 4.56 8.79 -1.03
C PHE A 47 3.57 9.96 -1.03
N GLU A 48 3.32 10.58 0.12
CA GLU A 48 2.48 11.78 0.19
C GLU A 48 3.18 12.98 -0.47
N HIS A 49 4.48 13.16 -0.28
CA HIS A 49 5.26 14.19 -0.97
C HIS A 49 5.25 14.00 -2.49
N GLU A 50 5.26 12.76 -2.99
CA GLU A 50 5.11 12.47 -4.41
C GLU A 50 3.73 12.92 -4.92
N LYS A 51 2.65 12.52 -4.24
CA LYS A 51 1.28 12.91 -4.59
C LYS A 51 1.09 14.43 -4.60
N GLU A 52 1.75 15.13 -3.69
CA GLU A 52 1.71 16.59 -3.57
C GLU A 52 2.67 17.30 -4.53
N GLY A 53 3.46 16.57 -5.32
CA GLY A 53 4.43 17.15 -6.26
C GLY A 53 5.60 17.87 -5.58
N LYS A 54 5.94 17.48 -4.34
CA LYS A 54 7.03 18.06 -3.53
C LYS A 54 8.39 17.38 -3.77
N LEU A 55 8.44 16.30 -4.54
CA LEU A 55 9.69 15.61 -4.86
C LEU A 55 10.43 16.33 -5.99
N VAL A 56 11.76 16.33 -5.88
CA VAL A 56 12.67 16.77 -6.94
C VAL A 56 13.44 15.56 -7.44
N SER A 57 13.84 15.57 -8.72
CA SER A 57 14.73 14.52 -9.20
C SER A 57 16.11 14.66 -8.58
N LEU A 58 16.84 13.54 -8.45
CA LEU A 58 18.21 13.56 -7.93
C LEU A 58 19.12 14.49 -8.76
N ILE A 59 18.94 14.51 -10.08
CA ILE A 59 19.71 15.35 -11.00
C ILE A 59 19.46 16.85 -10.72
N GLU A 60 18.19 17.23 -10.49
CA GLU A 60 17.85 18.61 -10.14
C GLU A 60 18.43 19.00 -8.78
N PHE A 61 18.36 18.08 -7.81
CA PHE A 61 18.91 18.30 -6.48
C PHE A 61 20.45 18.43 -6.49
N GLU A 62 21.15 17.56 -7.22
CA GLU A 62 22.61 17.63 -7.39
C GLU A 62 23.03 18.96 -8.02
N LYS A 63 22.28 19.41 -9.03
CA LYS A 63 22.48 20.71 -9.67
C LYS A 63 22.28 21.88 -8.71
N GLU A 64 21.31 21.81 -7.81
CA GLU A 64 21.11 22.83 -6.75
C GLU A 64 22.25 22.84 -5.73
N LEU A 65 22.82 21.67 -5.43
CA LEU A 65 23.97 21.52 -4.53
C LEU A 65 25.31 21.85 -5.19
N GLY A 66 25.34 22.00 -6.52
CA GLY A 66 26.55 22.30 -7.28
C GLY A 66 27.53 21.14 -7.38
N ILE A 67 27.03 19.91 -7.31
CA ILE A 67 27.79 18.66 -7.48
C ILE A 67 27.42 17.95 -8.79
#